data_AF-A0A954GVH8-F1
#
_entry.id   AF-A0A954GVH8-F1
#
_cell.length_a   1.000
_cell.length_b   1.000
_cell.length_c   1.000
_cell.angle_alpha   90.00
_cell.angle_beta   90.00
_cell.angle_gamma   90.00
#
_symmetry.space_group_name_H-M   'P 1'
#
loop_
_entity.id
_entity.type
_entity.pdbx_description
1 polymer ?
#
loop_
_entity_poly.entity_id
_entity_poly.type
_entity_poly.pdbx_seq_one_letter_code
_entity_poly.pdbx_strand_id
1 'polypeptide(L)'
;EVGRPPALEVRIQEVFGLKETPRVAGGRIPILLHLLAPNMRVQQVTDDLHSFWTTTYFEIRKELRRRYPKHSWHEDPTQAPLQRRPGKQK
;
A
#
# COMPACT_ATOMS: atom_id res chain seq x y z
N GLU A 1 14.74 10.88 16.19
CA GLU A 1 14.32 10.01 17.32
C GLU A 1 14.87 8.61 17.12
N VAL A 2 15.61 8.10 18.10
CA VAL A 2 16.15 6.73 18.10
C VAL A 2 15.13 5.84 18.81
N GLY A 3 14.55 4.85 18.11
CA GLY A 3 13.62 3.87 18.70
C GLY A 3 12.27 3.68 18.01
N ARG A 4 11.92 4.48 16.98
CA ARG A 4 10.72 4.22 16.16
C ARG A 4 11.03 3.18 15.07
N PRO A 5 10.11 2.25 14.78
CA PRO A 5 10.25 1.37 13.63
C PRO A 5 10.40 2.21 12.35
N PRO A 6 11.22 1.77 11.38
CA PRO A 6 11.37 2.48 10.13
C PRO A 6 10.01 2.58 9.45
N ALA A 7 9.63 3.79 9.04
CA ALA A 7 8.37 4.02 8.34
C ALA A 7 8.61 4.25 6.84
N LEU A 8 7.71 3.77 6.01
CA LEU A 8 7.71 3.98 4.56
C LEU A 8 6.36 4.52 4.12
N GLU A 9 6.39 5.71 3.52
CA GLU A 9 5.23 6.32 2.88
C GLU A 9 5.13 5.85 1.44
N VAL A 10 4.07 5.12 1.13
CA VAL A 10 3.90 4.50 -0.18
C VAL A 10 2.44 4.49 -0.58
N ARG A 11 2.16 4.74 -1.86
CA ARG A 11 0.78 4.67 -2.37
C ARG A 11 0.32 3.21 -2.40
N ILE A 12 -0.97 3.00 -2.08
CA ILE A 12 -1.59 1.67 -2.12
C ILE A 12 -1.37 0.98 -3.48
N GLN A 13 -1.36 1.76 -4.57
CA GLN A 13 -1.17 1.23 -5.92
C GLN A 13 0.26 0.71 -6.18
N GLU A 14 1.25 1.24 -5.47
CA GLU A 14 2.66 0.84 -5.64
C GLU A 14 3.01 -0.43 -4.86
N VAL A 15 2.21 -0.76 -3.84
CA VAL A 15 2.36 -2.01 -3.07
C VAL A 15 1.51 -3.16 -3.61
N PHE A 16 0.77 -2.95 -4.71
CA PHE A 16 0.11 -4.05 -5.42
C PHE A 16 1.14 -5.08 -5.91
N GLY A 17 0.81 -6.36 -5.73
CA GLY A 17 1.70 -7.50 -5.95
C GLY A 17 2.60 -7.83 -4.75
N LEU A 18 2.67 -6.97 -3.74
CA LEU A 18 3.44 -7.23 -2.51
C LEU A 18 2.55 -7.92 -1.47
N LYS A 19 2.87 -9.18 -1.15
CA LYS A 19 2.06 -10.01 -0.25
C LYS A 19 2.30 -9.74 1.23
N GLU A 20 3.54 -9.44 1.59
CA GLU A 20 4.00 -9.32 2.98
C GLU A 20 4.74 -8.00 3.20
N THR A 21 4.77 -7.55 4.45
CA THR A 21 5.49 -6.34 4.83
C THR A 21 6.99 -6.52 4.58
N PRO A 22 7.65 -5.61 3.84
CA PRO A 22 9.08 -5.66 3.67
C PRO A 22 9.78 -5.45 5.02
N ARG A 23 10.87 -6.20 5.23
CA ARG A 23 11.65 -6.16 6.46
C ARG A 23 13.06 -5.69 6.19
N VAL A 24 13.61 -4.87 7.08
CA VAL A 24 15.00 -4.41 7.03
C VAL A 24 15.88 -5.19 8.02
N ALA A 25 17.17 -4.86 8.05
CA ALA A 25 18.16 -5.51 8.91
C ALA A 25 18.19 -7.05 8.75
N GLY A 26 18.12 -7.51 7.50
CA GLY A 26 18.13 -8.94 7.17
C GLY A 26 16.87 -9.70 7.63
N GLY A 27 15.70 -9.06 7.61
CA GLY A 27 14.43 -9.70 7.97
C GLY A 27 14.01 -9.53 9.43
N ARG A 28 14.77 -8.76 10.22
CA ARG A 28 14.58 -8.64 11.68
C ARG A 28 13.58 -7.57 12.08
N ILE A 29 13.49 -6.49 11.31
CA ILE A 29 12.68 -5.32 11.67
C ILE A 29 11.64 -5.09 10.57
N PRO A 30 10.33 -5.25 10.84
CA PRO A 30 9.29 -4.89 9.90
C PRO A 30 9.23 -3.36 9.72
N ILE A 31 8.92 -2.94 8.49
CA ILE A 31 8.71 -1.53 8.17
C ILE A 31 7.25 -1.17 8.44
N LEU A 32 7.02 -0.03 9.10
CA LEU A 32 5.70 0.55 9.23
C LEU A 32 5.29 1.22 7.91
N LEU A 33 4.28 0.68 7.23
CA LEU A 33 3.78 1.21 5.97
C LEU A 33 2.71 2.27 6.22
N HIS A 34 2.96 3.49 5.76
CA HIS A 34 1.93 4.52 5.62
C HIS A 34 1.36 4.41 4.20
N LEU A 35 0.20 3.75 4.10
CA LEU A 35 -0.48 3.51 2.85
C LEU A 35 -1.25 4.75 2.42
N LEU A 36 -0.81 5.34 1.32
CA LEU A 36 -1.33 6.60 0.81
C LEU A 36 -2.36 6.40 -0.30
N ALA A 37 -3.34 7.30 -0.31
CA ALA A 37 -4.20 7.54 -1.46
C ALA A 37 -3.44 8.29 -2.57
N PRO A 38 -4.01 8.39 -3.80
CA PRO A 38 -3.40 9.11 -4.92
C PRO A 38 -3.09 10.59 -4.63
N ASN A 39 -3.81 11.19 -3.70
CA ASN A 39 -3.60 12.57 -3.23
C ASN A 39 -2.53 12.68 -2.13
N MET A 40 -1.72 11.65 -1.91
CA MET A 40 -0.69 11.58 -0.87
C MET A 40 -1.21 11.67 0.58
N ARG A 41 -2.51 11.49 0.80
CA ARG A 41 -3.06 11.40 2.17
C ARG A 41 -2.99 9.97 2.68
N VAL A 42 -2.55 9.81 3.92
CA VAL A 42 -2.57 8.52 4.62
C VAL A 42 -4.00 8.00 4.69
N GLN A 43 -4.20 6.75 4.29
CA GLN A 43 -5.46 6.01 4.41
C GLN A 43 -5.37 4.93 5.48
N GLN A 44 -4.20 4.30 5.61
CA GLN A 44 -3.94 3.30 6.62
C GLN A 44 -2.46 3.35 7.03
N VAL A 45 -2.19 3.07 8.30
CA VAL A 45 -0.85 2.79 8.80
C VAL A 45 -0.82 1.32 9.25
N THR A 46 0.13 0.53 8.77
CA THR A 46 0.20 -0.90 9.09
C THR A 46 1.63 -1.44 9.02
N ASP A 47 2.00 -2.31 9.93
CA ASP A 47 3.21 -3.12 9.90
C ASP A 47 2.96 -4.55 9.41
N ASP A 48 1.69 -4.91 9.15
CA ASP A 48 1.25 -6.19 8.59
C ASP A 48 0.40 -5.99 7.32
N LEU A 49 1.09 -5.99 6.20
CA LEU A 49 0.49 -5.81 4.88
C LEU A 49 -0.42 -7.01 4.50
N HIS A 50 -0.15 -8.21 4.99
CA HIS A 50 -0.96 -9.38 4.68
C HIS A 50 -2.36 -9.26 5.31
N SER A 51 -2.40 -8.90 6.60
CA SER A 51 -3.66 -8.62 7.29
C SER A 51 -4.40 -7.45 6.66
N PHE A 52 -3.70 -6.41 6.21
CA PHE A 52 -4.30 -5.29 5.50
C PHE A 52 -5.04 -5.72 4.22
N TRP A 53 -4.42 -6.56 3.39
CA TRP A 53 -5.03 -7.02 2.13
C TRP A 53 -6.26 -7.90 2.34
N THR A 54 -6.26 -8.73 3.38
CA THR A 54 -7.34 -9.68 3.65
C THR A 54 -8.53 -9.05 4.36
N THR A 55 -8.33 -7.91 5.04
CA THR A 55 -9.38 -7.27 5.86
C THR A 55 -9.69 -5.84 5.40
N THR A 56 -8.83 -4.87 5.74
CA THR A 56 -9.09 -3.43 5.62
C THR A 56 -9.13 -2.94 4.17
N TYR A 57 -8.38 -3.57 3.27
CA TYR A 57 -8.28 -3.13 1.88
C TYR A 57 -9.64 -3.04 1.17
N PHE A 58 -10.55 -3.99 1.40
CA PHE A 58 -11.85 -4.02 0.72
C PHE A 58 -12.72 -2.82 1.08
N GLU A 59 -12.62 -2.31 2.31
CA GLU A 59 -13.36 -1.12 2.74
C GLU A 59 -12.76 0.14 2.12
N ILE A 60 -11.44 0.30 2.24
CA ILE A 60 -10.71 1.44 1.66
C ILE A 60 -10.88 1.48 0.14
N ARG A 61 -10.85 0.32 -0.53
CA ARG A 61 -11.06 0.20 -1.97
C ARG A 61 -12.41 0.73 -2.41
N LYS A 62 -13.49 0.46 -1.67
CA LYS A 62 -14.84 0.97 -2.01
C LYS A 62 -14.86 2.49 -2.00
N GLU A 63 -14.25 3.10 -0.98
CA GLU A 63 -14.17 4.56 -0.88
C GLU A 63 -13.26 5.16 -1.97
N LEU A 64 -12.06 4.60 -2.14
CA LEU A 64 -11.07 5.11 -3.08
C LEU A 64 -11.51 4.94 -4.54
N ARG A 65 -12.22 3.85 -4.88
CA ARG A 65 -12.80 3.67 -6.22
C ARG A 65 -13.84 4.73 -6.54
N ARG A 66 -14.65 5.13 -5.56
CA ARG A 66 -15.63 6.22 -5.72
C ARG A 66 -14.96 7.58 -5.90
N ARG A 67 -13.91 7.86 -5.12
CA ARG A 67 -13.20 9.14 -5.14
C ARG A 67 -12.23 9.28 -6.32
N TYR A 68 -11.64 8.17 -6.76
CA TYR A 68 -10.64 8.10 -7.83
C TYR A 68 -10.96 6.98 -8.83
N PRO A 69 -12.00 7.16 -9.67
CA PRO A 69 -12.45 6.11 -10.60
C PRO A 69 -11.45 5.85 -11.74
N LYS A 70 -10.52 6.78 -12.02
CA LYS A 70 -9.49 6.66 -13.06
C LYS A 70 -8.30 5.78 -12.67
N HIS A 71 -8.24 5.28 -11.43
CA HIS A 71 -7.16 4.43 -10.97
C HIS A 71 -7.56 2.96 -10.91
N SER A 72 -6.58 2.10 -11.13
CA SER A 72 -6.75 0.65 -11.03
C SER A 72 -6.87 0.24 -9.57
N TRP A 73 -8.06 -0.19 -9.15
CA TRP A 73 -8.31 -0.76 -7.84
C TRP A 73 -8.64 -2.25 -8.02
N HIS A 74 -7.64 -3.12 -7.93
CA HIS A 74 -7.77 -4.54 -8.21
C HIS A 74 -8.61 -5.28 -7.14
N GLU A 75 -9.32 -6.33 -7.55
CA GLU A 75 -9.98 -7.26 -6.60
C GLU A 75 -8.97 -8.12 -5.84
N ASP A 76 -7.94 -8.57 -6.55
CA ASP A 76 -6.81 -9.24 -5.96
C ASP A 76 -5.59 -8.30 -5.94
N PRO A 77 -5.30 -7.67 -4.78
CA PRO A 77 -4.15 -6.79 -4.64
C PRO A 77 -2.82 -7.55 -4.61
N THR A 78 -2.84 -8.87 -4.40
CA THR A 78 -1.63 -9.70 -4.25
C THR A 78 -1.13 -10.32 -5.56
N GLN A 79 -2.00 -10.39 -6.57
CA GLN A 79 -1.69 -10.89 -7.92
C GLN A 79 -1.54 -9.77 -8.96
N ALA A 80 -1.79 -8.52 -8.57
CA ALA A 80 -1.68 -7.39 -9.46
C ALA A 80 -0.22 -7.16 -9.92
N PRO A 81 0.02 -6.89 -11.21
CA PRO A 81 1.36 -6.61 -11.70
C PRO A 81 1.88 -5.33 -11.04
N LEU A 82 3.14 -5.36 -10.58
CA LEU A 82 3.84 -4.20 -10.03
C LEU A 82 3.76 -3.04 -11.02
N GLN A 83 2.90 -2.05 -10.76
CA GLN A 83 2.81 -0.86 -11.59
C GLN A 83 4.01 0.04 -11.28
N ARG A 84 5.11 -0.16 -12.00
CA ARG A 84 6.26 0.74 -11.97
C ARG A 84 5.88 2.08 -12.61
N ARG A 85 5.60 3.06 -11.74
CA ARG A 85 5.24 4.47 -12.01
C ARG A 85 3.84 4.68 -12.61
N PRO A 86 3.11 5.73 -12.17
CA PRO A 86 2.08 6.32 -13.02
C PRO A 86 2.80 6.98 -14.21
N GLY A 87 2.94 6.25 -15.31
CA GLY A 87 3.24 6.88 -16.59
C GLY A 87 2.14 7.91 -16.86
N LYS A 88 2.52 9.15 -17.17
CA LYS A 88 1.63 10.09 -17.85
C LYS A 88 1.03 9.34 -19.04
N GLN A 89 -0.26 9.01 -18.99
CA GLN A 89 -1.00 8.71 -20.21
C GLN A 89 -0.98 9.99 -21.05
N LYS A 90 -0.27 9.94 -22.18
CA LYS A 90 -0.44 10.89 -23.27
C LYS A 90 -1.76 10.60 -23.97
#